data_AF-A0A317CQ98-F1
#
_entry.id   AF-A0A317CQ98-F1
#
_cell.length_a   1.000
_cell.length_b   1.000
_cell.length_c   1.000
_cell.angle_alpha   90.00
_cell.angle_beta   90.00
_cell.angle_gamma   90.00
#
_symmetry.space_group_name_H-M   'P 1'
#
loop_
_entity.id
_entity.type
_entity.pdbx_description
1 polymer ?
#
loop_
_entity_poly.entity_id
_entity_poly.type
_entity_poly.pdbx_seq_one_letter_code
_entity_poly.pdbx_strand_id
1 'polypeptide(L)'
;MKRPADPLPNDVASLKALLLAERSTTERLQKQVQTLFEAIRLARQQRFGASSEKAPGQGELFDEVEETLERCDQTPPDTDGSTPSDTPVQATTTRKARRPLPAHLPRIHKLIELPEAERVCACGCQLSEIGEDSSEQLEIIPAKLQVIRYVRKKYACQACEDTVKVAPRANV
;
A
#
# COMPACT_ATOMS: atom_id res chain seq x y z
N MET A 1 32.50 49.30 4.23
CA MET A 1 32.71 50.32 3.18
C MET A 1 31.41 51.10 3.02
N LYS A 2 31.42 52.42 3.28
CA LYS A 2 30.24 53.28 3.06
C LYS A 2 30.13 53.51 1.54
N ARG A 3 29.02 53.10 0.91
CA ARG A 3 28.77 53.44 -0.51
C ARG A 3 28.65 54.97 -0.62
N PRO A 4 29.31 55.61 -1.60
CA PRO A 4 29.01 57.00 -1.90
C PRO A 4 27.54 57.10 -2.31
N ALA A 5 26.82 58.07 -1.77
CA ALA A 5 25.46 58.35 -2.18
C ALA A 5 25.51 59.07 -3.53
N ASP A 6 25.12 58.37 -4.59
CA ASP A 6 24.94 58.99 -5.90
C ASP A 6 23.85 60.07 -5.76
N PRO A 7 24.10 61.31 -6.23
CA PRO A 7 23.13 62.38 -6.09
C PRO A 7 21.88 62.05 -6.89
N LEU A 8 20.74 61.97 -6.19
CA LEU A 8 19.45 61.67 -6.81
C LEU A 8 19.00 62.86 -7.69
N PRO A 9 18.37 62.60 -8.85
CA PRO A 9 17.75 63.64 -9.64
C PRO A 9 16.63 64.34 -8.85
N ASN A 10 16.50 65.66 -8.96
CA ASN A 10 15.45 66.43 -8.29
C ASN A 10 14.17 66.60 -9.13
N ASP A 11 14.16 66.12 -10.37
CA ASP A 11 13.01 66.22 -11.26
C ASP A 11 12.00 65.10 -10.99
N VAL A 12 10.72 65.48 -10.85
CA VAL A 12 9.62 64.55 -10.55
C VAL A 12 9.50 63.44 -11.60
N ALA A 13 9.75 63.73 -12.88
CA ALA A 13 9.71 62.73 -13.95
C ALA A 13 10.84 61.69 -13.82
N SER A 14 12.06 62.16 -13.55
CA SER A 14 13.25 61.32 -13.36
C SER A 14 13.12 60.43 -12.13
N LEU A 15 12.59 60.95 -11.02
CA LEU A 15 12.32 60.18 -9.81
C LEU A 15 11.25 59.10 -10.01
N LYS A 16 10.18 59.40 -10.76
CA LYS A 16 9.15 58.40 -11.10
C LYS A 16 9.72 57.27 -11.96
N ALA A 17 10.60 57.58 -12.92
CA ALA A 17 11.27 56.58 -13.74
C ALA A 17 12.19 55.67 -12.90
N LEU A 18 12.99 56.24 -12.00
CA LEU A 18 13.82 55.47 -11.07
C LEU A 18 12.98 54.58 -10.14
N LEU A 19 11.85 55.06 -9.64
CA LEU A 19 10.96 54.28 -8.77
C LEU A 19 10.38 53.06 -9.53
N LEU A 20 9.94 53.24 -10.78
CA LEU A 20 9.47 52.14 -11.61
C LEU A 20 10.59 51.13 -11.91
N ALA A 21 11.80 51.62 -12.21
CA ALA A 21 12.97 50.76 -12.40
C ALA A 21 13.29 49.96 -11.13
N GLU A 22 13.36 50.60 -9.97
CA GLU A 22 13.57 49.94 -8.67
C GLU A 22 12.48 48.91 -8.39
N ARG A 23 11.20 49.23 -8.60
CA ARG A 23 10.10 48.25 -8.46
C ARG A 23 10.32 47.02 -9.32
N SER A 24 10.64 47.21 -10.61
CA SER A 24 10.93 46.10 -11.51
C SER A 24 12.11 45.24 -11.05
N THR A 25 13.15 45.86 -10.48
CA THR A 25 14.29 45.11 -9.93
C THR A 25 13.91 44.35 -8.67
N THR A 26 13.12 44.95 -7.78
CA THR A 26 12.65 44.29 -6.56
C THR A 26 11.76 43.08 -6.87
N GLU A 27 10.86 43.20 -7.85
CA GLU A 27 10.03 42.08 -8.30
C GLU A 27 10.88 40.95 -8.90
N ARG A 28 11.91 41.28 -9.70
CA ARG A 28 12.84 40.30 -10.26
C ARG A 28 13.61 39.57 -9.15
N LEU A 29 14.13 40.32 -8.17
CA LEU A 29 14.86 39.74 -7.04
C LEU A 29 13.96 38.87 -6.16
N GLN A 30 12.72 39.30 -5.89
CA GLN A 30 11.75 38.51 -5.13
C GLN A 30 11.44 37.18 -5.82
N LYS A 31 11.24 37.18 -7.15
CA LYS A 31 11.08 35.94 -7.93
C LYS A 31 12.30 35.03 -7.83
N GLN A 32 13.50 35.59 -7.95
CA GLN A 32 14.74 34.81 -7.80
C GLN A 32 14.90 34.22 -6.39
N VAL A 33 14.53 34.97 -5.35
CA VAL A 33 14.56 34.47 -3.97
C VAL A 33 13.56 33.32 -3.81
N GLN A 34 12.35 33.45 -4.35
CA GLN A 34 11.35 32.38 -4.29
C GLN A 34 11.83 31.09 -4.97
N THR A 35 12.37 31.20 -6.19
CA THR A 35 12.88 30.01 -6.92
C THR A 35 14.03 29.34 -6.19
N LEU A 36 14.93 30.13 -5.57
CA LEU A 36 16.03 29.59 -4.75
C LEU A 36 15.51 28.90 -3.49
N PHE A 37 14.50 29.45 -2.80
CA PHE A 37 13.89 28.80 -1.64
C PHE A 37 13.24 27.47 -2.01
N GLU A 38 12.52 27.41 -3.14
CA GLU A 38 11.93 26.17 -3.64
C GLU A 38 13.00 25.13 -3.97
N ALA A 39 14.08 25.52 -4.63
CA ALA A 39 15.21 24.64 -4.94
C ALA A 39 15.89 24.11 -3.67
N ILE A 40 16.11 24.96 -2.66
CA ILE A 40 16.69 24.54 -1.36
C ILE A 40 15.75 23.58 -0.64
N ARG A 41 14.44 23.84 -0.64
CA ARG A 41 13.45 22.96 -0.02
C ARG A 41 13.45 21.58 -0.68
N LEU A 42 13.47 21.54 -2.01
CA LEU A 42 13.53 20.31 -2.79
C LEU A 42 14.85 19.55 -2.53
N ALA A 43 16.00 20.23 -2.55
CA ALA A 43 17.28 19.61 -2.23
C ALA A 43 17.34 19.06 -0.81
N ARG A 44 16.75 19.77 0.16
CA ARG A 44 16.63 19.30 1.56
C ARG A 44 15.74 18.06 1.64
N GLN A 45 14.62 18.03 0.93
CA GLN A 45 13.75 16.87 0.88
C GLN A 45 14.41 15.68 0.19
N GLN A 46 15.18 15.87 -0.88
CA GLN A 46 15.92 14.78 -1.52
C GLN A 46 17.01 14.22 -0.62
N ARG A 47 17.76 15.09 0.06
CA ARG A 47 18.88 14.69 0.92
C ARG A 47 18.44 14.08 2.24
N PHE A 48 17.36 14.60 2.82
CA PHE A 48 16.90 14.22 4.16
C PHE A 48 15.52 13.57 4.20
N GLY A 49 14.79 13.49 3.10
CA GLY A 49 13.44 12.90 3.06
C GLY A 49 13.46 11.42 3.41
N ALA A 50 14.36 10.66 2.79
CA ALA A 50 14.58 9.24 3.13
C ALA A 50 15.16 9.03 4.54
N SER A 51 15.80 10.04 5.14
CA SER A 51 16.34 10.00 6.51
C SER A 51 15.31 10.46 7.55
N SER A 52 14.30 11.24 7.17
CA SER A 52 13.25 11.73 8.06
C SER A 52 12.21 10.65 8.38
N GLU A 53 12.12 9.61 7.57
CA GLU A 53 11.34 8.38 7.84
C GLU A 53 12.12 7.37 8.69
N LYS A 54 13.42 7.62 8.92
CA LYS A 54 14.28 6.79 9.76
C LYS A 54 14.58 7.55 11.05
N ALA A 55 13.57 7.64 11.94
CA ALA A 55 13.90 7.90 13.34
C ALA A 55 14.87 6.81 13.84
N PRO A 56 15.81 7.11 14.75
CA PRO A 56 16.69 6.07 15.30
C PRO A 56 15.84 4.93 15.88
N GLY A 57 16.02 3.71 15.36
CA GLY A 57 15.23 2.51 15.69
C GLY A 57 14.00 2.26 14.79
N GLN A 58 13.57 3.18 13.93
CA GLN A 58 12.39 2.99 13.06
C GLN A 58 12.67 2.15 11.81
N GLY A 59 13.91 2.14 11.31
CA GLY A 59 14.31 1.22 10.24
C GLY A 59 14.22 -0.24 10.69
N GLU A 60 14.74 -0.51 11.89
CA GLU A 60 14.72 -1.82 12.54
C GLU A 60 13.31 -2.33 12.86
N LEU A 61 12.31 -1.44 12.94
CA LEU A 61 10.91 -1.84 13.14
C LEU A 61 10.32 -2.62 11.96
N PHE A 62 10.89 -2.49 10.76
CA PHE A 62 10.38 -3.14 9.54
C PHE A 62 11.40 -4.07 8.87
N ASP A 63 12.56 -4.28 9.49
CA ASP A 63 13.61 -5.20 9.02
C ASP A 63 13.31 -6.69 9.36
N GLU A 64 12.07 -7.02 9.73
CA GLU A 64 11.62 -8.40 10.01
C GLU A 64 11.90 -9.36 8.82
N VAL A 65 11.93 -8.84 7.60
CA VAL A 65 12.24 -9.64 6.40
C VAL A 65 13.71 -10.02 6.35
N GLU A 66 14.61 -9.10 6.70
CA GLU A 66 16.06 -9.34 6.69
C GLU A 66 16.46 -10.24 7.87
N GLU A 67 15.91 -10.00 9.07
CA GLU A 67 16.10 -10.85 10.25
C GLU A 67 15.59 -12.29 10.03
N THR A 68 14.50 -12.46 9.28
CA THR A 68 14.01 -13.81 8.93
C THR A 68 14.85 -14.50 7.88
N LEU A 69 15.47 -13.78 6.94
CA LEU A 69 16.41 -14.35 5.97
C LEU A 69 17.69 -14.81 6.68
N GLU A 70 18.25 -13.98 7.56
CA GLU A 70 19.43 -14.34 8.36
C GLU A 70 19.18 -15.57 9.26
N ARG A 71 17.97 -15.72 9.82
CA ARG A 71 17.59 -16.90 10.59
C ARG A 71 17.40 -18.16 9.73
N CYS A 72 16.97 -18.01 8.48
CA CYS A 72 16.89 -19.14 7.53
C CYS A 72 18.27 -19.60 7.05
N ASP A 73 19.23 -18.69 6.90
CA ASP A 73 20.60 -19.05 6.52
C ASP A 73 21.39 -19.72 7.68
N GLN A 74 20.95 -19.51 8.93
CA GLN A 74 21.56 -20.11 10.12
C GLN A 74 21.00 -21.50 10.49
N THR A 75 19.93 -21.97 9.84
CA THR A 75 19.52 -23.38 10.01
C THR A 75 20.47 -24.27 9.21
N PRO A 76 21.21 -25.20 9.86
CA PRO A 76 22.10 -26.09 9.12
C PRO A 76 21.28 -26.90 8.10
N PRO A 77 21.77 -27.10 6.87
CA PRO A 77 21.10 -27.97 5.93
C PRO A 77 21.15 -29.39 6.51
N ASP A 78 19.99 -29.93 6.85
CA ASP A 78 19.84 -31.36 7.10
C ASP A 78 20.35 -32.09 5.86
N THR A 79 21.48 -32.76 6.05
CA THR A 79 22.15 -33.58 5.05
C THR A 79 21.30 -34.81 4.78
N ASP A 80 20.62 -34.83 3.63
CA ASP A 80 20.27 -36.07 2.96
C ASP A 80 20.56 -35.92 1.46
N GLY A 81 21.54 -36.71 1.02
CA GLY A 81 22.19 -36.55 -0.27
C GLY A 81 21.34 -36.97 -1.47
N SER A 82 21.57 -36.28 -2.60
CA SER A 82 21.76 -36.87 -3.92
C SER A 82 22.13 -35.81 -4.96
N THR A 83 23.36 -35.93 -5.49
CA THR A 83 23.89 -35.49 -6.80
C THR A 83 23.79 -34.01 -7.26
N PRO A 84 24.91 -33.39 -7.72
CA PRO A 84 24.89 -32.06 -8.30
C PRO A 84 24.51 -32.15 -9.79
N SER A 85 23.46 -31.43 -10.19
CA SER A 85 23.20 -31.11 -11.60
C SER A 85 23.14 -29.60 -11.71
N ASP A 86 24.21 -29.01 -12.26
CA ASP A 86 24.30 -27.60 -12.58
C ASP A 86 23.24 -27.24 -13.62
N THR A 87 22.13 -26.65 -13.17
CA THR A 87 21.31 -25.77 -13.99
C THR A 87 21.05 -24.48 -13.22
N PRO A 88 21.10 -23.31 -13.86
CA PRO A 88 20.83 -22.04 -13.20
C PRO A 88 19.33 -21.99 -12.87
N VAL A 89 18.98 -22.36 -11.65
CA VAL A 89 17.62 -22.23 -11.13
C VAL A 89 17.32 -20.74 -11.06
N GLN A 90 16.52 -20.26 -12.02
CA GLN A 90 15.89 -18.97 -11.92
C GLN A 90 15.16 -18.94 -10.57
N ALA A 91 15.59 -18.03 -9.69
CA ALA A 91 14.96 -17.80 -8.40
C ALA A 91 13.53 -17.32 -8.64
N THR A 92 12.60 -18.27 -8.76
CA THR A 92 11.18 -17.99 -8.66
C THR A 92 10.95 -17.58 -7.23
N THR A 93 10.85 -16.28 -6.97
CA THR A 93 10.39 -15.74 -5.70
C THR A 93 8.99 -16.31 -5.45
N THR A 94 8.96 -17.44 -4.75
CA THR A 94 7.73 -18.08 -4.28
C THR A 94 7.19 -17.12 -3.23
N ARG A 95 6.21 -16.29 -3.62
CA ARG A 95 5.55 -15.38 -2.67
C ARG A 95 5.04 -16.24 -1.52
N LYS A 96 5.60 -16.03 -0.33
CA LYS A 96 5.20 -16.76 0.88
C LYS A 96 3.67 -16.66 1.00
N ALA A 97 3.00 -17.81 0.99
CA ALA A 97 1.56 -17.88 1.15
C ALA A 97 1.18 -17.18 2.48
N ARG A 98 0.02 -16.51 2.49
CA ARG A 98 -0.44 -15.81 3.70
C ARG A 98 -0.55 -16.82 4.84
N ARG A 99 0.03 -16.48 6.00
CA ARG A 99 -0.11 -17.30 7.19
C ARG A 99 -1.58 -17.32 7.62
N PRO A 100 -2.12 -18.47 8.03
CA PRO A 100 -3.50 -18.56 8.52
C PRO A 100 -3.65 -17.73 9.80
N LEU A 101 -4.87 -17.29 10.09
CA LEU A 101 -5.17 -16.57 11.32
C LEU A 101 -4.95 -17.48 12.54
N PRO A 102 -4.51 -16.94 13.69
CA PRO A 102 -4.17 -17.74 14.85
C PRO A 102 -5.31 -18.68 15.31
N ALA A 103 -4.96 -19.94 15.61
CA ALA A 103 -5.94 -20.96 15.95
C ALA A 103 -6.71 -20.70 17.26
N HIS A 104 -6.10 -19.97 18.19
CA HIS A 104 -6.64 -19.67 19.52
C HIS A 104 -7.73 -18.59 19.52
N LEU A 105 -7.87 -17.83 18.43
CA LEU A 105 -8.90 -16.80 18.35
C LEU A 105 -10.28 -17.45 18.13
N PRO A 106 -11.35 -16.96 18.80
CA PRO A 106 -12.69 -17.50 18.64
C PRO A 106 -13.17 -17.28 17.20
N ARG A 107 -13.66 -18.35 16.55
CA ARG A 107 -14.20 -18.32 15.19
C ARG A 107 -15.72 -18.28 15.20
N ILE A 108 -16.31 -17.28 14.54
CA ILE A 108 -17.76 -17.15 14.34
C ILE A 108 -18.07 -17.47 12.89
N HIS A 109 -18.90 -18.48 12.66
CA HIS A 109 -19.33 -18.87 11.31
C HIS A 109 -20.50 -17.99 10.87
N LYS A 110 -20.35 -17.30 9.72
CA LYS A 110 -21.44 -16.57 9.07
C LYS A 110 -21.75 -17.24 7.73
N LEU A 111 -22.89 -17.91 7.66
CA LEU A 111 -23.36 -18.56 6.44
C LEU A 111 -24.01 -17.53 5.51
N ILE A 112 -23.58 -17.51 4.25
CA ILE A 112 -24.15 -16.67 3.21
C ILE A 112 -24.74 -17.60 2.16
N GLU A 113 -26.06 -17.57 2.08
CA GLU A 113 -26.84 -18.37 1.13
C GLU A 113 -27.45 -17.46 0.05
N LEU A 114 -27.82 -18.06 -1.08
CA LEU A 114 -28.58 -17.36 -2.11
C LEU A 114 -30.04 -17.21 -1.65
N PRO A 115 -30.74 -16.10 -1.94
CA PRO A 115 -32.18 -16.02 -1.72
C PRO A 115 -32.92 -17.13 -2.47
N GLU A 116 -34.02 -17.65 -1.92
CA GLU A 116 -34.79 -18.74 -2.55
C GLU A 116 -35.24 -18.41 -3.98
N ALA A 117 -35.61 -17.16 -4.24
CA ALA A 117 -35.98 -16.67 -5.57
C ALA A 117 -34.86 -16.82 -6.61
N GLU A 118 -33.60 -16.75 -6.17
CA GLU A 118 -32.43 -16.89 -7.04
C GLU A 118 -31.95 -18.34 -7.16
N ARG A 119 -32.45 -19.26 -6.31
CA ARG A 119 -32.15 -20.70 -6.34
C ARG A 119 -32.86 -21.48 -7.45
N VAL A 120 -33.39 -20.77 -8.45
CA VAL A 120 -34.04 -21.37 -9.62
C VAL A 120 -33.17 -21.18 -10.86
N CYS A 121 -32.99 -22.26 -11.61
CA CYS A 121 -32.29 -22.26 -12.90
C CYS A 121 -33.21 -21.77 -14.02
N ALA A 122 -32.65 -21.27 -15.13
CA ALA A 122 -33.42 -20.90 -16.31
C ALA A 122 -34.19 -22.09 -16.93
N CYS A 123 -33.73 -23.33 -16.69
CA CYS A 123 -34.44 -24.55 -17.11
C CYS A 123 -35.65 -24.90 -16.22
N GLY A 124 -35.94 -24.12 -15.18
CA GLY A 124 -37.05 -24.34 -14.25
C GLY A 124 -36.76 -25.30 -13.09
N CYS A 125 -35.58 -25.92 -13.05
CA CYS A 125 -35.18 -26.79 -11.93
C CYS A 125 -34.63 -25.97 -10.74
N GLN A 126 -34.81 -26.50 -9.54
CA GLN A 126 -34.17 -25.97 -8.33
C GLN A 126 -32.67 -26.27 -8.34
N LEU A 127 -31.86 -25.29 -7.92
CA LEU A 127 -30.42 -25.43 -7.83
C LEU A 127 -30.05 -26.19 -6.55
N SER A 128 -29.22 -27.23 -6.70
CA SER A 128 -28.71 -28.05 -5.59
C SER A 128 -27.41 -27.49 -5.03
N GLU A 129 -27.15 -27.68 -3.74
CA GLU A 129 -25.87 -27.32 -3.11
C GLU A 129 -24.75 -28.26 -3.58
N ILE A 130 -23.67 -27.69 -4.11
CA ILE A 130 -22.53 -28.47 -4.65
C ILE A 130 -21.25 -28.24 -3.85
N GLY A 131 -21.14 -27.10 -3.16
CA GLY A 131 -19.96 -26.86 -2.34
C GLY A 131 -20.01 -25.54 -1.58
N GLU A 132 -18.92 -25.28 -0.87
CA GLU A 132 -18.77 -24.12 -0.02
C GLU A 132 -17.44 -23.43 -0.31
N ASP A 133 -17.42 -22.11 -0.18
CA ASP A 133 -16.21 -21.29 -0.22
C ASP A 133 -16.08 -20.54 1.10
N SER A 134 -14.96 -20.71 1.79
CA SER A 134 -14.75 -20.15 3.12
C SER A 134 -13.68 -19.06 3.10
N SER A 135 -14.02 -17.89 3.64
CA SER A 135 -13.10 -16.77 3.83
C SER A 135 -13.03 -16.40 5.30
N GLU A 136 -11.83 -16.21 5.84
CA GLU A 136 -11.63 -15.77 7.22
C GLU A 136 -11.24 -14.29 7.27
N GLN A 137 -11.79 -13.57 8.25
CA GLN A 137 -11.48 -12.18 8.51
C GLN A 137 -11.35 -11.92 10.01
N LEU A 138 -10.33 -11.15 10.41
CA LEU A 138 -10.18 -10.70 11.79
C LEU A 138 -11.13 -9.54 12.08
N GLU A 139 -11.93 -9.66 13.13
CA GLU A 139 -12.81 -8.64 13.68
C GLU A 139 -12.26 -8.16 15.01
N ILE A 140 -12.10 -6.84 15.12
CA ILE A 140 -11.56 -6.17 16.30
C ILE A 140 -12.73 -5.51 17.03
N ILE A 141 -13.13 -6.10 18.15
CA ILE A 141 -14.05 -5.48 19.10
C ILE A 141 -13.17 -4.80 20.17
N PRO A 142 -13.50 -3.60 20.69
CA PRO A 142 -12.64 -2.83 21.60
C PRO A 142 -12.07 -3.54 22.86
N ALA A 143 -12.44 -4.79 23.13
CA ALA A 143 -11.85 -5.64 24.18
C ALA A 143 -11.59 -7.11 23.76
N LYS A 144 -11.91 -7.50 22.51
CA LYS A 144 -11.84 -8.89 22.04
C LYS A 144 -11.45 -8.97 20.57
N LEU A 145 -10.58 -9.91 20.24
CA LEU A 145 -10.30 -10.29 18.85
C LEU A 145 -11.08 -11.56 18.54
N GLN A 146 -11.77 -11.56 17.41
CA GLN A 146 -12.46 -12.74 16.92
C GLN A 146 -12.26 -12.89 15.41
N VAL A 147 -12.42 -14.10 14.90
CA VAL A 147 -12.31 -14.37 13.47
C VAL A 147 -13.70 -14.67 12.93
N ILE A 148 -14.19 -13.86 12.01
CA ILE A 148 -15.39 -14.19 11.25
C ILE A 148 -14.98 -15.11 10.11
N ARG A 149 -15.52 -16.34 10.11
CA ARG A 149 -15.43 -17.27 8.97
C ARG A 149 -16.71 -17.15 8.16
N TYR A 150 -16.63 -16.50 7.01
CA TYR A 150 -17.72 -16.41 6.04
C TYR A 150 -17.75 -17.68 5.20
N VAL A 151 -18.88 -18.38 5.20
CA VAL A 151 -19.10 -19.59 4.40
C VAL A 151 -20.12 -19.26 3.32
N ARG A 152 -19.69 -19.26 2.06
CA ARG A 152 -20.53 -18.95 0.90
C ARG A 152 -20.95 -20.25 0.22
N LYS A 153 -22.26 -20.49 0.14
CA LYS A 153 -22.80 -21.66 -0.54
C LYS A 153 -22.71 -21.52 -2.07
N LYS A 154 -22.33 -22.60 -2.74
CA LYS A 154 -22.34 -22.76 -4.20
C LYS A 154 -23.48 -23.69 -4.58
N TYR A 155 -24.26 -23.26 -5.55
CA TYR A 155 -25.37 -24.02 -6.08
C TYR A 155 -25.17 -24.29 -7.56
N ALA A 156 -25.55 -25.47 -8.05
CA ALA A 156 -25.68 -25.70 -9.48
C ALA A 156 -26.86 -26.59 -9.84
N CYS A 157 -27.23 -26.55 -11.12
CA CYS A 157 -28.34 -27.33 -11.65
C CYS A 157 -27.86 -28.72 -12.06
N GLN A 158 -28.50 -29.77 -11.53
CA GLN A 158 -28.19 -31.16 -11.91
C GLN A 158 -28.79 -31.57 -13.26
N ALA A 159 -29.81 -30.85 -13.75
CA ALA A 159 -30.53 -31.23 -14.97
C ALA A 159 -29.85 -30.71 -16.24
N CYS A 160 -29.31 -29.48 -16.21
CA CYS A 160 -28.64 -28.90 -17.37
C CYS A 160 -27.12 -28.79 -17.21
N GLU A 161 -26.57 -28.96 -16.00
CA GLU A 161 -25.13 -28.84 -15.67
C GLU A 161 -24.44 -27.50 -16.05
N ASP A 162 -25.15 -26.60 -16.73
CA ASP A 162 -24.59 -25.36 -17.29
C ASP A 162 -24.60 -24.17 -16.32
N THR A 163 -25.44 -24.21 -15.27
CA THR A 163 -25.68 -23.07 -14.39
C THR A 163 -25.10 -23.28 -13.01
N VAL A 164 -24.07 -22.51 -12.67
CA VAL A 164 -23.49 -22.42 -11.32
C VAL A 164 -23.75 -21.02 -10.75
N LYS A 165 -24.41 -20.94 -9.59
CA LYS A 165 -24.61 -19.69 -8.85
C LYS A 165 -23.89 -19.75 -7.51
N VAL A 166 -23.24 -18.67 -7.12
CA VAL A 166 -22.51 -18.57 -5.85
C VAL A 166 -23.10 -17.43 -5.04
N ALA A 167 -23.29 -17.67 -3.74
CA ALA A 167 -23.74 -16.64 -2.80
C ALA A 167 -22.83 -15.40 -2.87
N PRO A 168 -23.38 -14.18 -2.72
CA PRO A 168 -22.59 -12.96 -2.82
C PRO A 168 -21.43 -12.95 -1.81
N ARG A 169 -20.42 -12.12 -2.07
CA ARG A 169 -19.38 -11.88 -1.07
C ARG A 169 -19.99 -11.07 0.08
N ALA A 170 -19.52 -11.33 1.31
CA ALA A 170 -19.87 -10.47 2.43
C ALA A 170 -19.45 -9.03 2.09
N ASN A 171 -20.36 -8.07 2.25
CA ASN A 171 -19.98 -6.66 2.28
C ASN A 171 -19.25 -6.43 3.59
N VAL A 172 -17.98 -6.05 3.49
CA VAL A 172 -17.08 -5.76 4.60
C VAL A 172 -16.69 -4.29 4.53
#